data_AF-A0A3M1FQE9-F1
#
_entry.id   AF-A0A3M1FQE9-F1
#
_cell.length_a   1.000
_cell.length_b   1.000
_cell.length_c   1.000
_cell.angle_alpha   90.00
_cell.angle_beta   90.00
_cell.angle_gamma   90.00
#
_symmetry.space_group_name_H-M   'P 1'
#
loop_
_entity.id
_entity.type
_entity.pdbx_description
1 polymer ?
#
loop_
_entity_poly.entity_id
_entity_poly.type
_entity_poly.pdbx_seq_one_letter_code
_entity_poly.pdbx_strand_id
1 'polypeptide(L)'
;MWLPIFVIVSMLAAMLPGPVAFAEEDSPTGVFPTADDNIREVGVWWAEDYPPAGSGGPDLPATRPDALGLRNYLRSTCRLRIFGICIWNWPTPTWYPRFVFGNGQAWESDWTTNENAYVDSVDLAYFAGHGWNGGFVMGVGGRNHNDPYVQYGEVQNKWGDRDADWIGIAACNVLEDAHKVDWARTMRGLRLLMGFVTTMADVPHGEKFGKYIRLNYTMTQAWFRAADDLQPQHKVARVLAEEKWMFNDRWYNHNSTDYYDNIYWWWTHTVGSEPARYVNPDQLEAMPVFQVQPLSLDDANREWSTLGAATGVTVTNYITESTPIALHGAGIVQEGGRIRSSEDGQLIMDENYGLFNYANATDLWTVPEAGAAQETAMLAISQEQAKQIADQFLADNRLMPGDASFFEVAPETLSAGSNASGVTAASASAVLTETLMSHQVIYSRHVTGTVALKGRAAAAPMTFSVMGPGSKLKVYVAPQVSAAAARSPQALLQEAVDGAVGGYRRVQQPTDRATGAPLMVPILPFDKVKPMVTYLNQDGQPELENMFG
;
A
#
# COMPACT_ATOMS: atom_id res chain seq x y z
N MET A 1 28.15 39.81 -13.38
CA MET A 1 28.52 38.45 -12.93
C MET A 1 27.70 38.17 -11.68
N TRP A 2 26.51 37.60 -11.86
CA TRP A 2 25.56 37.31 -10.78
C TRP A 2 25.67 35.81 -10.46
N LEU A 3 26.18 35.47 -9.28
CA LEU A 3 26.09 34.11 -8.73
C LEU A 3 24.70 33.93 -8.09
N PRO A 4 23.99 32.81 -8.31
CA PRO A 4 22.71 32.58 -7.65
C PRO A 4 22.93 32.12 -6.19
N ILE A 5 22.32 32.84 -5.26
CA ILE A 5 22.32 32.66 -3.79
C ILE A 5 21.39 31.50 -3.38
N PHE A 6 21.42 30.36 -4.09
CA PHE A 6 20.50 29.25 -3.84
C PHE A 6 21.11 28.02 -3.13
N VAL A 7 22.43 27.99 -2.89
CA VAL A 7 23.11 26.73 -2.46
C VAL A 7 23.49 26.69 -0.97
N ILE A 8 23.41 27.80 -0.22
CA ILE A 8 23.97 27.84 1.16
C ILE A 8 22.95 27.58 2.28
N VAL A 9 21.63 27.63 2.04
CA VAL A 9 20.63 27.53 3.12
C VAL A 9 20.33 26.08 3.56
N SER A 10 20.69 25.07 2.77
CA SER A 10 20.26 23.68 3.00
C SER A 10 20.99 22.95 4.15
N MET A 11 22.17 23.42 4.61
CA MET A 11 22.98 22.68 5.58
C MET A 11 22.74 23.02 7.06
N LEU A 12 22.07 24.14 7.38
CA LEU A 12 21.80 24.53 8.78
C LEU A 12 20.45 24.02 9.33
N ALA A 13 19.63 23.38 8.48
CA ALA A 13 18.22 23.07 8.75
C ALA A 13 17.97 21.71 9.47
N ALA A 14 19.01 20.93 9.76
CA ALA A 14 18.87 19.55 10.25
C ALA A 14 18.77 19.37 11.78
N MET A 15 18.59 20.44 12.58
CA MET A 15 18.75 20.36 14.06
C MET A 15 17.57 20.87 14.90
N LEU A 16 16.40 21.13 14.33
CA LEU A 16 15.22 21.51 15.13
C LEU A 16 14.08 20.50 14.95
N PRO A 17 13.65 19.79 16.00
CA PRO A 17 12.46 18.94 15.93
C PRO A 17 11.24 19.83 15.65
N GLY A 18 10.53 19.53 14.57
CA GLY A 18 9.24 20.16 14.28
C GLY A 18 8.20 19.78 15.34
N PRO A 19 7.22 20.65 15.65
CA PRO A 19 6.16 20.31 16.58
C PRO A 19 5.30 19.18 16.00
N VAL A 20 5.35 18.01 16.63
CA VAL A 20 4.38 16.93 16.39
C VAL A 20 3.11 17.35 17.13
N ALA A 21 2.11 17.84 16.39
CA ALA A 21 0.79 18.08 16.95
C ALA A 21 0.13 16.72 17.20
N PHE A 22 0.01 16.33 18.47
CA PHE A 22 -0.85 15.21 18.85
C PHE A 22 -2.30 15.58 18.52
N ALA A 23 -2.97 14.76 17.71
CA ALA A 23 -4.39 14.93 17.44
C ALA A 23 -5.17 14.62 18.71
N GLU A 24 -5.93 15.60 19.20
CA GLU A 24 -6.89 15.44 20.28
C GLU A 24 -8.08 14.58 19.78
N GLU A 25 -8.57 13.67 20.63
CA GLU A 25 -9.80 12.92 20.36
C GLU A 25 -10.98 13.91 20.43
N ASP A 26 -11.76 14.00 19.35
CA ASP A 26 -12.87 14.95 19.27
C ASP A 26 -14.12 14.36 19.96
N SER A 27 -14.81 15.16 20.79
CA SER A 27 -16.01 14.73 21.53
C SER A 27 -17.26 14.60 20.63
N PRO A 28 -18.19 13.66 20.90
CA PRO A 28 -19.35 13.35 20.03
C PRO A 28 -20.52 14.35 20.08
N THR A 29 -20.30 15.62 20.45
CA THR A 29 -21.39 16.56 20.81
C THR A 29 -21.90 17.45 19.67
N GLY A 30 -21.55 17.16 18.41
CA GLY A 30 -22.03 17.90 17.24
C GLY A 30 -23.32 17.32 16.66
N VAL A 31 -24.27 18.17 16.29
CA VAL A 31 -25.38 17.79 15.40
C VAL A 31 -24.80 17.52 14.02
N PHE A 32 -24.75 16.25 13.60
CA PHE A 32 -24.29 15.84 12.27
C PHE A 32 -25.40 16.14 11.26
N PRO A 33 -25.16 16.97 10.23
CA PRO A 33 -26.16 17.18 9.19
C PRO A 33 -26.52 15.85 8.52
N THR A 34 -27.75 15.84 8.02
CA THR A 34 -28.43 14.67 7.48
C THR A 34 -28.66 14.91 5.99
N ALA A 35 -28.09 14.02 5.16
CA ALA A 35 -27.92 14.10 3.70
C ALA A 35 -26.65 14.81 3.24
N ASP A 36 -26.10 14.33 2.11
CA ASP A 36 -24.90 14.85 1.44
C ASP A 36 -24.93 16.38 1.33
N ASP A 37 -24.03 17.01 2.07
CA ASP A 37 -23.90 18.46 2.17
C ASP A 37 -22.87 19.03 1.18
N ASN A 38 -22.35 18.19 0.28
CA ASN A 38 -21.24 18.43 -0.65
C ASN A 38 -19.94 18.88 0.03
N ILE A 39 -19.80 18.65 1.33
CA ILE A 39 -18.55 18.83 2.06
C ILE A 39 -17.85 17.48 2.06
N ARG A 40 -16.53 17.48 1.81
CA ARG A 40 -15.72 16.26 1.89
C ARG A 40 -15.34 15.97 3.30
N GLU A 41 -15.70 14.81 3.77
CA GLU A 41 -15.76 14.46 5.17
C GLU A 41 -15.09 13.12 5.41
N VAL A 42 -14.37 13.07 6.52
CA VAL A 42 -13.67 11.86 6.92
C VAL A 42 -13.94 11.55 8.38
N GLY A 43 -14.34 10.30 8.62
CA GLY A 43 -14.48 9.69 9.93
C GLY A 43 -13.48 8.54 10.07
N VAL A 44 -12.75 8.51 11.18
CA VAL A 44 -11.76 7.45 11.40
C VAL A 44 -11.94 6.75 12.74
N TRP A 45 -11.77 5.44 12.71
CA TRP A 45 -11.78 4.55 13.86
C TRP A 45 -10.47 3.76 13.93
N TRP A 46 -9.97 3.52 15.14
CA TRP A 46 -8.90 2.55 15.34
C TRP A 46 -9.06 1.78 16.64
N ALA A 47 -8.50 0.59 16.66
CA ALA A 47 -8.38 -0.23 17.86
C ALA A 47 -6.94 -0.77 17.97
N GLU A 48 -6.19 -0.21 18.92
CA GLU A 48 -4.79 -0.59 19.22
C GLU A 48 -4.71 -1.53 20.42
N ASP A 49 -5.62 -1.40 21.39
CA ASP A 49 -5.65 -2.18 22.64
C ASP A 49 -6.72 -3.26 22.56
N TYR A 50 -6.34 -4.52 22.78
CA TYR A 50 -7.25 -5.67 22.83
C TYR A 50 -7.10 -6.41 24.18
N PRO A 51 -8.19 -6.85 24.83
CA PRO A 51 -8.13 -7.42 26.18
C PRO A 51 -7.12 -8.59 26.30
N PRO A 52 -6.41 -8.72 27.44
CA PRO A 52 -5.14 -9.46 27.55
C PRO A 52 -5.25 -10.99 27.48
N ALA A 53 -6.44 -11.54 27.27
CA ALA A 53 -6.73 -12.93 26.95
C ALA A 53 -8.21 -13.02 26.55
N GLY A 54 -8.53 -12.89 25.27
CA GLY A 54 -9.89 -12.98 24.77
C GLY A 54 -9.95 -12.88 23.26
N SER A 55 -11.16 -13.06 22.73
CA SER A 55 -11.49 -12.84 21.32
C SER A 55 -11.22 -11.38 20.95
N GLY A 56 -10.19 -11.18 20.13
CA GLY A 56 -9.68 -9.87 19.74
C GLY A 56 -8.23 -9.89 19.24
N GLY A 57 -7.39 -10.81 19.72
CA GLY A 57 -5.98 -10.88 19.31
C GLY A 57 -5.06 -9.98 20.15
N PRO A 58 -3.77 -9.90 19.80
CA PRO A 58 -2.80 -9.02 20.47
C PRO A 58 -2.97 -7.54 20.10
N ASP A 59 -2.33 -6.65 20.85
CA ASP A 59 -2.33 -5.22 20.57
C ASP A 59 -1.70 -4.90 19.20
N LEU A 60 -2.28 -3.92 18.51
CA LEU A 60 -1.87 -3.47 17.18
C LEU A 60 -1.39 -2.01 17.23
N PRO A 61 -0.13 -1.74 17.59
CA PRO A 61 0.38 -0.40 17.80
C PRO A 61 0.38 0.50 16.56
N ALA A 62 0.30 -0.04 15.34
CA ALA A 62 0.26 0.77 14.13
C ALA A 62 -1.14 1.23 13.72
N THR A 63 -2.22 0.70 14.31
CA THR A 63 -3.61 1.07 13.93
C THR A 63 -3.94 2.53 14.22
N ARG A 64 -3.45 3.08 15.32
CA ARG A 64 -3.59 4.51 15.64
C ARG A 64 -2.88 5.41 14.62
N PRO A 65 -1.57 5.25 14.34
CA PRO A 65 -0.91 6.06 13.31
C PRO A 65 -1.45 5.78 11.90
N ASP A 66 -2.01 4.59 11.64
CA ASP A 66 -2.74 4.28 10.41
C ASP A 66 -3.94 5.22 10.21
N ALA A 67 -4.94 5.12 11.10
CA ALA A 67 -6.18 5.90 11.02
C ALA A 67 -5.95 7.42 11.13
N LEU A 68 -5.11 7.85 12.09
CA LEU A 68 -4.78 9.26 12.24
C LEU A 68 -3.93 9.77 11.08
N GLY A 69 -3.08 8.93 10.49
CA GLY A 69 -2.28 9.25 9.30
C GLY A 69 -3.17 9.64 8.13
N LEU A 70 -4.20 8.83 7.83
CA LEU A 70 -5.20 9.14 6.80
C LEU A 70 -5.82 10.52 7.02
N ARG A 71 -6.43 10.73 8.20
CA ARG A 71 -7.07 12.00 8.56
C ARG A 71 -6.10 13.17 8.43
N ASN A 72 -4.88 13.03 8.96
CA ASN A 72 -3.90 14.11 8.98
C ASN A 72 -3.48 14.52 7.57
N TYR A 73 -3.26 13.55 6.67
CA TYR A 73 -2.99 13.86 5.27
C TYR A 73 -4.19 14.54 4.61
N LEU A 74 -5.41 14.03 4.78
CA LEU A 74 -6.61 14.61 4.15
C LEU A 74 -6.92 16.04 4.61
N ARG A 75 -6.61 16.37 5.87
CA ARG A 75 -6.78 17.72 6.43
C ARG A 75 -5.64 18.68 6.13
N SER A 76 -4.47 18.16 5.74
CA SER A 76 -3.28 18.99 5.61
C SER A 76 -3.49 20.07 4.56
N THR A 77 -3.33 21.34 4.93
CA THR A 77 -3.47 22.44 3.96
C THR A 77 -2.23 22.58 3.07
N CYS A 78 -1.16 21.82 3.34
CA CYS A 78 0.13 22.02 2.71
C CYS A 78 0.90 20.72 2.55
N ARG A 79 1.46 20.50 1.36
CA ARG A 79 2.29 19.33 1.06
C ARG A 79 3.69 19.48 1.65
N LEU A 80 4.30 20.67 1.53
CA LEU A 80 5.61 20.96 2.11
C LEU A 80 5.64 22.35 2.75
N ARG A 81 5.97 22.37 4.05
CA ARG A 81 6.21 23.60 4.80
C ARG A 81 7.71 23.77 5.07
N ILE A 82 8.22 24.97 4.84
CA ILE A 82 9.58 25.37 5.21
C ILE A 82 9.45 26.61 6.10
N PHE A 83 9.95 26.53 7.34
CA PHE A 83 9.80 27.58 8.36
C PHE A 83 8.34 28.04 8.58
N GLY A 84 7.39 27.10 8.56
CA GLY A 84 5.95 27.37 8.71
C GLY A 84 5.26 27.91 7.45
N ILE A 85 6.02 28.36 6.45
CA ILE A 85 5.51 28.85 5.17
C ILE A 85 5.18 27.66 4.28
N CYS A 86 3.97 27.63 3.73
CA CYS A 86 3.61 26.62 2.74
C CYS A 86 4.28 26.94 1.41
N ILE A 87 5.18 26.07 0.96
CA ILE A 87 5.88 26.22 -0.32
C ILE A 87 5.14 25.47 -1.43
N TRP A 88 4.50 24.36 -1.09
CA TRP A 88 3.77 23.53 -2.03
C TRP A 88 2.41 23.14 -1.45
N ASN A 89 1.36 23.48 -2.18
CA ASN A 89 0.01 23.03 -1.87
C ASN A 89 -0.21 21.61 -2.38
N TRP A 90 -1.19 20.93 -1.80
CA TRP A 90 -1.71 19.70 -2.39
C TRP A 90 -2.53 20.02 -3.65
N PRO A 91 -2.55 19.14 -4.66
CA PRO A 91 -3.39 19.30 -5.85
C PRO A 91 -4.89 19.13 -5.57
N THR A 92 -5.26 18.60 -4.41
CA THR A 92 -6.67 18.38 -4.01
C THR A 92 -7.04 19.21 -2.77
N PRO A 93 -8.33 19.55 -2.59
CA PRO A 93 -8.78 20.34 -1.46
C PRO A 93 -8.60 19.59 -0.13
N THR A 94 -8.68 20.34 0.96
CA THR A 94 -8.73 19.76 2.30
C THR A 94 -10.07 19.12 2.60
N TRP A 95 -10.04 18.10 3.44
CA TRP A 95 -11.22 17.43 3.96
C TRP A 95 -11.55 17.93 5.37
N TYR A 96 -12.84 17.89 5.70
CA TYR A 96 -13.37 18.22 7.01
C TYR A 96 -13.37 16.94 7.88
N PRO A 97 -12.70 16.92 9.03
CA PRO A 97 -12.80 15.78 9.94
C PRO A 97 -14.12 15.83 10.68
N ARG A 98 -14.92 14.76 10.61
CA ARG A 98 -16.13 14.66 11.42
C ARG A 98 -15.84 14.18 12.83
N PHE A 99 -15.15 13.04 12.95
CA PHE A 99 -14.86 12.42 14.23
C PHE A 99 -13.64 11.50 14.14
N VAL A 100 -13.14 11.14 15.32
CA VAL A 100 -11.91 10.38 15.53
C VAL A 100 -12.12 9.52 16.76
N PHE A 101 -12.36 8.22 16.57
CA PHE A 101 -12.73 7.32 17.65
C PHE A 101 -11.70 6.20 17.82
N GLY A 102 -11.04 6.17 18.97
CA GLY A 102 -10.04 5.18 19.30
C GLY A 102 -10.47 4.27 20.44
N ASN A 103 -10.08 3.00 20.38
CA ASN A 103 -10.24 2.01 21.46
C ASN A 103 -11.64 2.07 22.09
N GLY A 104 -11.76 2.55 23.34
CA GLY A 104 -13.02 2.57 24.08
C GLY A 104 -14.06 3.57 23.59
N GLN A 105 -13.74 4.40 22.59
CA GLN A 105 -14.70 5.25 21.88
C GLN A 105 -15.05 4.69 20.49
N ALA A 106 -14.32 3.70 19.98
CA ALA A 106 -14.66 3.03 18.72
C ALA A 106 -15.74 1.99 18.98
N TRP A 107 -17.00 2.34 18.72
CA TRP A 107 -18.13 1.47 19.05
C TRP A 107 -18.65 0.72 17.83
N GLU A 108 -19.03 -0.53 18.03
CA GLU A 108 -19.70 -1.36 17.03
C GLU A 108 -20.97 -0.68 16.52
N SER A 109 -21.74 -0.05 17.42
CA SER A 109 -22.97 0.64 17.06
C SER A 109 -22.79 1.77 16.05
N ASP A 110 -21.60 2.38 15.95
CA ASP A 110 -21.33 3.44 14.98
C ASP A 110 -21.37 2.91 13.53
N TRP A 111 -21.20 1.61 13.37
CA TRP A 111 -21.20 0.90 12.09
C TRP A 111 -22.52 0.17 11.83
N THR A 112 -23.28 -0.14 12.89
CA THR A 112 -24.45 -1.03 12.81
C THR A 112 -25.79 -0.36 13.07
N THR A 113 -26.02 0.24 14.24
CA THR A 113 -27.36 0.72 14.69
C THR A 113 -27.48 2.22 14.68
N ASN A 114 -26.35 2.92 14.74
CA ASN A 114 -26.19 4.36 14.64
C ASN A 114 -25.38 4.72 13.38
N GLU A 115 -25.34 3.85 12.38
CA GLU A 115 -24.58 4.02 11.14
C GLU A 115 -24.90 5.36 10.46
N ASN A 116 -26.19 5.70 10.43
CA ASN A 116 -26.71 6.96 9.91
C ASN A 116 -26.21 8.21 10.65
N ALA A 117 -25.67 8.08 11.86
CA ALA A 117 -25.09 9.19 12.61
C ALA A 117 -23.57 9.27 12.44
N TYR A 118 -22.91 8.18 12.00
CA TYR A 118 -21.45 8.07 12.00
C TYR A 118 -20.90 7.54 10.68
N VAL A 119 -20.88 6.23 10.44
CA VAL A 119 -20.32 5.66 9.20
C VAL A 119 -20.92 6.27 7.95
N ASP A 120 -22.24 6.46 7.94
CA ASP A 120 -23.00 7.00 6.81
C ASP A 120 -23.28 8.51 6.95
N SER A 121 -22.40 9.23 7.66
CA SER A 121 -22.44 10.70 7.80
C SER A 121 -21.14 11.40 7.36
N VAL A 122 -20.30 10.68 6.61
CA VAL A 122 -19.02 11.12 6.05
C VAL A 122 -18.87 10.52 4.65
N ASP A 123 -18.19 11.18 3.71
CA ASP A 123 -17.89 10.57 2.40
C ASP A 123 -16.91 9.38 2.54
N LEU A 124 -15.92 9.50 3.45
CA LEU A 124 -14.93 8.46 3.71
C LEU A 124 -14.93 8.02 5.17
N ALA A 125 -15.43 6.82 5.42
CA ALA A 125 -15.28 6.14 6.71
C ALA A 125 -14.09 5.16 6.67
N TYR A 126 -13.27 5.15 7.72
CA TYR A 126 -12.07 4.33 7.74
C TYR A 126 -11.84 3.66 9.10
N PHE A 127 -11.58 2.35 9.09
CA PHE A 127 -11.25 1.56 10.27
C PHE A 127 -9.85 0.93 10.15
N ALA A 128 -9.06 0.97 11.22
CA ALA A 128 -7.84 0.21 11.37
C ALA A 128 -7.86 -0.68 12.63
N GLY A 129 -7.68 -1.98 12.47
CA GLY A 129 -7.74 -2.93 13.58
C GLY A 129 -7.67 -4.41 13.17
N HIS A 130 -8.04 -5.29 14.11
CA HIS A 130 -8.15 -6.72 13.83
C HIS A 130 -9.37 -7.04 12.98
N GLY A 131 -9.22 -8.07 12.15
CA GLY A 131 -10.26 -8.55 11.25
C GLY A 131 -10.21 -10.05 11.07
N TRP A 132 -11.33 -10.60 10.64
CA TRP A 132 -11.42 -11.95 10.10
C TRP A 132 -12.41 -11.94 8.93
N ASN A 133 -12.61 -13.08 8.30
CA ASN A 133 -13.47 -13.17 7.13
C ASN A 133 -14.96 -12.90 7.40
N GLY A 134 -15.40 -12.87 8.65
CA GLY A 134 -16.77 -12.57 9.03
C GLY A 134 -17.01 -11.17 9.60
N GLY A 135 -15.96 -10.36 9.82
CA GLY A 135 -16.10 -9.10 10.53
C GLY A 135 -14.78 -8.46 10.94
N PHE A 136 -14.86 -7.39 11.71
CA PHE A 136 -13.73 -6.72 12.34
C PHE A 136 -14.02 -6.36 13.80
N VAL A 137 -12.96 -6.20 14.59
CA VAL A 137 -13.05 -6.16 16.05
C VAL A 137 -12.81 -4.75 16.58
N MET A 138 -13.78 -4.23 17.33
CA MET A 138 -13.63 -3.05 18.18
C MET A 138 -12.84 -3.45 19.45
N GLY A 139 -11.73 -2.77 19.72
CA GLY A 139 -10.79 -3.09 20.81
C GLY A 139 -11.38 -2.96 22.22
N VAL A 140 -10.52 -2.77 23.23
CA VAL A 140 -10.92 -2.57 24.61
C VAL A 140 -11.92 -1.40 24.70
N GLY A 141 -13.11 -1.71 25.22
CA GLY A 141 -14.20 -0.76 25.41
C GLY A 141 -15.34 -0.86 24.38
N GLY A 142 -15.13 -1.47 23.21
CA GLY A 142 -16.22 -1.83 22.29
C GLY A 142 -17.25 -2.76 22.94
N ARG A 143 -16.78 -3.68 23.82
CA ARG A 143 -17.61 -4.59 24.63
C ARG A 143 -18.60 -3.91 25.57
N ASN A 144 -18.40 -2.64 25.89
CA ASN A 144 -19.23 -1.95 26.89
C ASN A 144 -20.54 -1.41 26.29
N HIS A 145 -20.74 -1.54 24.98
CA HIS A 145 -21.92 -1.01 24.29
C HIS A 145 -22.87 -2.11 23.76
N ASN A 146 -22.34 -3.24 23.27
CA ASN A 146 -23.12 -4.46 22.97
C ASN A 146 -22.18 -5.69 22.89
N ASP A 147 -21.46 -5.80 21.77
CA ASP A 147 -20.34 -6.72 21.58
C ASP A 147 -19.22 -6.00 20.78
N PRO A 148 -18.00 -6.56 20.72
CA PRO A 148 -16.88 -5.89 20.08
C PRO A 148 -16.77 -6.18 18.58
N TYR A 149 -17.82 -6.62 17.89
CA TYR A 149 -17.71 -7.11 16.52
C TYR A 149 -18.64 -6.38 15.57
N VAL A 150 -18.10 -5.90 14.45
CA VAL A 150 -18.95 -5.57 13.31
C VAL A 150 -18.92 -6.76 12.37
N GLN A 151 -20.06 -7.44 12.21
CA GLN A 151 -20.20 -8.56 11.29
C GLN A 151 -20.98 -8.14 10.04
N TYR A 152 -20.62 -8.69 8.88
CA TYR A 152 -21.31 -8.38 7.62
C TYR A 152 -22.83 -8.59 7.72
N GLY A 153 -23.29 -9.53 8.56
CA GLY A 153 -24.70 -9.86 8.74
C GLY A 153 -25.51 -8.76 9.43
N GLU A 154 -24.85 -7.94 10.25
CA GLU A 154 -25.46 -6.86 11.03
C GLU A 154 -25.57 -5.56 10.22
N VAL A 155 -24.74 -5.44 9.18
CA VAL A 155 -24.64 -4.27 8.31
C VAL A 155 -25.15 -4.51 6.89
N GLN A 156 -25.93 -5.58 6.68
CA GLN A 156 -26.56 -5.82 5.37
C GLN A 156 -27.48 -4.67 4.98
N ASN A 157 -27.25 -4.12 3.79
CA ASN A 157 -27.97 -3.02 3.18
C ASN A 157 -27.99 -1.75 4.07
N LYS A 158 -26.85 -1.42 4.69
CA LYS A 158 -26.75 -0.29 5.64
C LYS A 158 -25.81 0.81 5.23
N TRP A 159 -24.84 0.57 4.35
CA TRP A 159 -23.79 1.53 4.08
C TRP A 159 -23.97 2.24 2.74
N GLY A 160 -23.89 3.57 2.78
CA GLY A 160 -23.94 4.46 1.63
C GLY A 160 -25.35 4.76 1.15
N ASP A 161 -26.37 4.56 2.00
CA ASP A 161 -27.73 5.01 1.71
C ASP A 161 -27.97 6.47 2.09
N ARG A 162 -26.92 7.14 2.57
CA ARG A 162 -26.94 8.55 2.95
C ARG A 162 -25.75 9.36 2.42
N ASP A 163 -24.56 9.23 2.99
CA ASP A 163 -23.40 10.10 2.72
C ASP A 163 -22.10 9.32 2.50
N ALA A 164 -22.01 8.07 2.99
CA ALA A 164 -20.84 7.24 2.79
C ALA A 164 -20.70 6.79 1.33
N ASP A 165 -19.73 7.38 0.65
CA ASP A 165 -19.30 6.98 -0.67
C ASP A 165 -18.23 5.87 -0.59
N TRP A 166 -17.34 5.96 0.40
CA TRP A 166 -16.18 5.08 0.49
C TRP A 166 -15.96 4.58 1.93
N ILE A 167 -15.73 3.28 2.05
CA ILE A 167 -15.33 2.65 3.30
C ILE A 167 -14.00 1.93 3.11
N GLY A 168 -13.01 2.26 3.94
CA GLY A 168 -11.74 1.55 4.03
C GLY A 168 -11.63 0.75 5.32
N ILE A 169 -11.40 -0.56 5.22
CA ILE A 169 -11.22 -1.45 6.37
C ILE A 169 -9.81 -2.05 6.31
N ALA A 170 -8.87 -1.40 7.01
CA ALA A 170 -7.50 -1.85 7.19
C ALA A 170 -7.44 -2.92 8.30
N ALA A 171 -7.93 -4.11 7.97
CA ALA A 171 -7.99 -5.26 8.85
C ALA A 171 -7.85 -6.59 8.08
N CYS A 172 -7.43 -7.64 8.79
CA CYS A 172 -7.13 -8.95 8.22
C CYS A 172 -8.37 -9.65 7.63
N ASN A 173 -8.23 -10.21 6.42
CA ASN A 173 -9.17 -11.15 5.78
C ASN A 173 -10.62 -10.69 5.59
N VAL A 174 -10.95 -9.42 5.86
CA VAL A 174 -12.32 -8.91 5.80
C VAL A 174 -12.95 -9.19 4.43
N LEU A 175 -12.22 -8.97 3.34
CA LEU A 175 -12.73 -9.20 1.98
C LEU A 175 -12.30 -10.54 1.37
N GLU A 176 -12.06 -11.56 2.20
CA GLU A 176 -11.75 -12.92 1.75
C GLU A 176 -12.84 -13.48 0.81
N ASP A 177 -12.45 -14.35 -0.12
CA ASP A 177 -13.34 -14.95 -1.12
C ASP A 177 -14.58 -15.64 -0.55
N ALA A 178 -14.49 -16.21 0.66
CA ALA A 178 -15.58 -16.93 1.32
C ALA A 178 -16.78 -16.03 1.64
N HIS A 179 -16.55 -14.74 1.90
CA HIS A 179 -17.56 -13.79 2.38
C HIS A 179 -17.64 -12.49 1.58
N LYS A 180 -16.88 -12.35 0.48
CA LYS A 180 -16.97 -11.17 -0.42
C LYS A 180 -18.39 -10.81 -0.84
N VAL A 181 -19.27 -11.79 -1.05
CA VAL A 181 -20.68 -11.58 -1.42
C VAL A 181 -21.46 -10.99 -0.25
N ASP A 182 -21.19 -11.47 0.96
CA ASP A 182 -21.85 -10.99 2.16
C ASP A 182 -21.44 -9.54 2.47
N TRP A 183 -20.18 -9.20 2.21
CA TRP A 183 -19.71 -7.80 2.27
C TRP A 183 -20.28 -6.92 1.16
N ALA A 184 -20.39 -7.42 -0.07
CA ALA A 184 -21.07 -6.69 -1.14
C ALA A 184 -22.53 -6.36 -0.75
N ARG A 185 -23.22 -7.27 -0.06
CA ARG A 185 -24.60 -7.01 0.44
C ARG A 185 -24.69 -5.94 1.54
N THR A 186 -23.58 -5.43 2.07
CA THR A 186 -23.60 -4.33 3.03
C THR A 186 -23.79 -2.97 2.34
N MET A 187 -23.41 -2.91 1.06
CA MET A 187 -23.44 -1.74 0.20
C MET A 187 -24.88 -1.46 -0.22
N ARG A 188 -25.34 -0.23 0.02
CA ARG A 188 -26.67 0.28 -0.32
C ARG A 188 -26.54 1.68 -0.90
N GLY A 189 -25.71 1.80 -1.94
CA GLY A 189 -25.28 3.08 -2.50
C GLY A 189 -23.82 3.42 -2.17
N LEU A 190 -23.18 2.63 -1.28
CA LEU A 190 -21.73 2.71 -1.07
C LEU A 190 -21.02 2.45 -2.40
N ARG A 191 -20.10 3.34 -2.77
CA ARG A 191 -19.41 3.27 -4.05
C ARG A 191 -18.26 2.28 -3.99
N LEU A 192 -17.43 2.36 -2.96
CA LEU A 192 -16.30 1.45 -2.75
C LEU A 192 -16.20 0.92 -1.33
N LEU A 193 -16.01 -0.39 -1.21
CA LEU A 193 -15.58 -1.05 0.02
C LEU A 193 -14.17 -1.62 -0.18
N MET A 194 -13.19 -1.07 0.53
CA MET A 194 -11.78 -1.41 0.39
C MET A 194 -11.28 -2.19 1.61
N GLY A 195 -10.46 -3.21 1.38
CA GLY A 195 -9.98 -4.09 2.43
C GLY A 195 -8.93 -5.09 1.95
N PHE A 196 -8.73 -6.17 2.72
CA PHE A 196 -7.76 -7.21 2.42
C PHE A 196 -8.41 -8.59 2.34
N VAL A 197 -7.94 -9.40 1.40
CA VAL A 197 -8.31 -10.82 1.23
C VAL A 197 -7.51 -11.69 2.19
N THR A 198 -6.25 -11.33 2.43
CA THR A 198 -5.33 -12.01 3.35
C THR A 198 -5.24 -11.27 4.68
N THR A 199 -4.43 -11.79 5.61
CA THR A 199 -3.97 -11.01 6.75
C THR A 199 -3.26 -9.73 6.27
N MET A 200 -3.34 -8.67 7.07
CA MET A 200 -2.64 -7.39 6.86
C MET A 200 -1.47 -7.31 7.87
N ALA A 201 -0.36 -6.68 7.51
CA ALA A 201 0.66 -6.31 8.50
C ALA A 201 0.20 -5.10 9.33
N ASP A 202 0.61 -5.03 10.60
CA ASP A 202 0.40 -3.85 11.45
C ASP A 202 1.33 -2.70 11.01
N VAL A 203 0.85 -1.91 10.05
CA VAL A 203 1.58 -0.80 9.41
C VAL A 203 0.63 0.37 9.16
N PRO A 204 1.13 1.63 9.05
CA PRO A 204 0.27 2.80 8.86
C PRO A 204 -0.27 2.93 7.43
N HIS A 205 -1.16 2.03 6.99
CA HIS A 205 -1.67 1.96 5.62
C HIS A 205 -2.42 3.24 5.20
N GLY A 206 -3.28 3.73 6.08
CA GLY A 206 -4.11 4.91 5.92
C GLY A 206 -3.30 6.18 5.70
N GLU A 207 -2.10 6.27 6.27
CA GLU A 207 -1.18 7.38 6.01
C GLU A 207 -0.86 7.49 4.51
N LYS A 208 -0.48 6.37 3.89
CA LYS A 208 -0.17 6.34 2.45
C LYS A 208 -1.42 6.48 1.61
N PHE A 209 -2.52 5.87 2.02
CA PHE A 209 -3.81 6.01 1.34
C PHE A 209 -4.23 7.50 1.26
N GLY A 210 -4.22 8.21 2.40
CA GLY A 210 -4.51 9.63 2.46
C GLY A 210 -3.56 10.49 1.64
N LYS A 211 -2.26 10.18 1.67
CA LYS A 211 -1.27 10.85 0.80
C LYS A 211 -1.65 10.70 -0.69
N TYR A 212 -2.01 9.50 -1.13
CA TYR A 212 -2.32 9.25 -2.54
C TYR A 212 -3.66 9.87 -2.96
N ILE A 213 -4.67 9.89 -2.10
CA ILE A 213 -5.88 10.70 -2.34
C ILE A 213 -5.51 12.18 -2.53
N ARG A 214 -4.62 12.71 -1.68
CA ARG A 214 -4.15 14.10 -1.79
C ARG A 214 -3.26 14.38 -2.99
N LEU A 215 -2.67 13.36 -3.59
CA LEU A 215 -1.96 13.42 -4.87
C LEU A 215 -2.90 13.23 -6.08
N ASN A 216 -4.21 13.25 -5.85
CA ASN A 216 -5.22 13.08 -6.89
C ASN A 216 -5.09 11.72 -7.58
N TYR A 217 -4.91 10.64 -6.83
CA TYR A 217 -5.18 9.28 -7.31
C TYR A 217 -6.67 8.96 -7.20
N THR A 218 -7.14 7.96 -7.94
CA THR A 218 -8.44 7.33 -7.64
C THR A 218 -8.36 6.63 -6.29
N MET A 219 -9.50 6.38 -5.63
CA MET A 219 -9.55 5.66 -4.37
C MET A 219 -8.95 4.26 -4.50
N THR A 220 -9.27 3.54 -5.58
CA THR A 220 -8.69 2.22 -5.89
C THR A 220 -7.18 2.29 -6.09
N GLN A 221 -6.70 3.25 -6.88
CA GLN A 221 -5.26 3.45 -7.06
C GLN A 221 -4.56 3.77 -5.74
N ALA A 222 -5.14 4.65 -4.94
CA ALA A 222 -4.57 5.07 -3.66
C ALA A 222 -4.47 3.88 -2.68
N TRP A 223 -5.49 3.03 -2.63
CA TRP A 223 -5.52 1.83 -1.78
C TRP A 223 -4.46 0.81 -2.20
N PHE A 224 -4.42 0.43 -3.49
CA PHE A 224 -3.44 -0.54 -3.99
C PHE A 224 -2.02 -0.01 -3.90
N ARG A 225 -1.80 1.28 -4.17
CA ARG A 225 -0.46 1.87 -3.99
C ARG A 225 0.00 1.88 -2.54
N ALA A 226 -0.90 2.18 -1.60
CA ALA A 226 -0.58 2.11 -0.17
C ALA A 226 -0.26 0.66 0.25
N ALA A 227 -0.93 -0.33 -0.33
CA ALA A 227 -0.63 -1.73 -0.09
C ALA A 227 0.77 -2.08 -0.61
N ASP A 228 1.08 -1.64 -1.83
CA ASP A 228 2.39 -1.86 -2.45
C ASP A 228 3.55 -1.26 -1.66
N ASP A 229 3.35 -0.08 -1.06
CA ASP A 229 4.36 0.61 -0.29
C ASP A 229 4.66 -0.05 1.07
N LEU A 230 3.64 -0.58 1.74
CA LEU A 230 3.72 -0.92 3.16
C LEU A 230 3.54 -2.39 3.46
N GLN A 231 2.72 -3.10 2.69
CA GLN A 231 2.39 -4.48 2.98
C GLN A 231 3.56 -5.41 2.54
N PRO A 232 3.89 -6.44 3.32
CA PRO A 232 4.90 -7.42 2.93
C PRO A 232 4.42 -8.31 1.77
N GLN A 233 5.24 -9.30 1.42
CA GLN A 233 4.93 -10.27 0.36
C GLN A 233 3.64 -11.05 0.64
N HIS A 234 2.99 -11.54 -0.42
CA HIS A 234 1.77 -12.38 -0.39
C HIS A 234 0.51 -11.69 0.16
N LYS A 235 0.58 -10.40 0.46
CA LYS A 235 -0.58 -9.63 0.89
C LYS A 235 -1.44 -9.31 -0.32
N VAL A 236 -2.73 -9.52 -0.17
CA VAL A 236 -3.72 -9.33 -1.23
C VAL A 236 -4.74 -8.31 -0.77
N ALA A 237 -4.75 -7.16 -1.44
CA ALA A 237 -5.73 -6.10 -1.25
C ALA A 237 -6.91 -6.32 -2.20
N ARG A 238 -8.10 -5.84 -1.81
CA ARG A 238 -9.31 -5.90 -2.64
C ARG A 238 -10.14 -4.65 -2.48
N VAL A 239 -10.78 -4.26 -3.57
CA VAL A 239 -11.82 -3.23 -3.60
C VAL A 239 -13.08 -3.85 -4.19
N LEU A 240 -14.21 -3.73 -3.49
CA LEU A 240 -15.55 -4.02 -4.02
C LEU A 240 -16.20 -2.72 -4.49
N ALA A 241 -17.05 -2.81 -5.50
CA ALA A 241 -17.85 -1.69 -6.02
C ALA A 241 -19.25 -2.17 -6.43
N GLU A 242 -20.27 -1.31 -6.30
CA GLU A 242 -21.59 -1.57 -6.90
C GLU A 242 -21.49 -1.53 -8.43
N GLU A 243 -20.74 -0.56 -8.97
CA GLU A 243 -20.60 -0.37 -10.41
C GLU A 243 -19.15 -0.34 -10.90
N LYS A 244 -18.96 -0.83 -12.12
CA LYS A 244 -17.61 -0.98 -12.72
C LYS A 244 -16.86 0.36 -12.84
N TRP A 245 -17.54 1.46 -13.10
CA TRP A 245 -16.88 2.75 -13.31
C TRP A 245 -16.43 3.41 -12.01
N MET A 246 -16.88 2.92 -10.84
CA MET A 246 -16.53 3.48 -9.53
C MET A 246 -15.08 3.23 -9.12
N PHE A 247 -14.38 2.26 -9.73
CA PHE A 247 -12.93 2.09 -9.50
C PHE A 247 -12.12 3.32 -9.97
N ASN A 248 -12.72 4.20 -10.78
CA ASN A 248 -12.15 5.47 -11.20
C ASN A 248 -12.48 6.63 -10.25
N ASP A 249 -13.16 6.38 -9.14
CA ASP A 249 -13.58 7.41 -8.20
C ASP A 249 -12.41 8.19 -7.64
N ARG A 250 -12.56 9.50 -7.62
CA ARG A 250 -11.65 10.44 -6.99
C ARG A 250 -12.37 11.18 -5.88
N TRP A 251 -11.63 12.00 -5.15
CA TRP A 251 -12.16 12.83 -4.05
C TRP A 251 -13.36 13.72 -4.42
N TYR A 252 -13.61 13.99 -5.70
CA TYR A 252 -14.74 14.80 -6.17
C TYR A 252 -15.94 13.97 -6.66
N ASN A 253 -15.81 12.64 -6.71
CA ASN A 253 -16.89 11.72 -7.09
C ASN A 253 -17.78 11.36 -5.89
N HIS A 254 -17.85 12.26 -4.91
CA HIS A 254 -18.83 12.16 -3.84
C HIS A 254 -20.21 12.58 -4.36
N ASN A 255 -21.29 12.18 -3.68
CA ASN A 255 -22.68 12.54 -4.04
C ASN A 255 -23.29 11.82 -5.25
N SER A 256 -23.00 10.54 -5.43
CA SER A 256 -23.66 9.79 -6.50
C SER A 256 -24.93 9.10 -6.01
N THR A 257 -26.06 9.40 -6.66
CA THR A 257 -27.32 8.67 -6.48
C THR A 257 -27.25 7.35 -7.23
N ASP A 258 -26.56 6.35 -6.68
CA ASP A 258 -26.54 5.03 -7.30
C ASP A 258 -27.76 4.18 -6.93
N TYR A 259 -28.10 3.25 -7.80
CA TYR A 259 -29.18 2.30 -7.60
C TYR A 259 -28.59 1.00 -7.05
N TYR A 260 -29.06 0.62 -5.87
CA TYR A 260 -28.85 -0.72 -5.34
C TYR A 260 -29.35 -1.77 -6.35
N ASP A 261 -28.44 -2.53 -6.93
CA ASP A 261 -28.75 -3.62 -7.83
C ASP A 261 -28.29 -4.98 -7.25
N ASN A 262 -28.26 -6.02 -8.08
CA ASN A 262 -27.87 -7.35 -7.64
C ASN A 262 -26.53 -7.83 -8.22
N ILE A 263 -25.75 -6.90 -8.77
CA ILE A 263 -24.44 -7.11 -9.36
C ILE A 263 -23.44 -6.36 -8.48
N TYR A 264 -22.27 -6.94 -8.31
CA TYR A 264 -21.18 -6.24 -7.66
C TYR A 264 -19.89 -6.59 -8.37
N TRP A 265 -18.92 -5.69 -8.28
CA TRP A 265 -17.62 -5.82 -8.89
C TRP A 265 -16.54 -5.94 -7.82
N TRP A 266 -15.45 -6.61 -8.15
CA TRP A 266 -14.26 -6.60 -7.30
C TRP A 266 -12.99 -6.57 -8.12
N TRP A 267 -12.01 -5.82 -7.62
CA TRP A 267 -10.64 -5.80 -8.13
C TRP A 267 -9.72 -6.35 -7.05
N THR A 268 -8.91 -7.35 -7.40
CA THR A 268 -7.91 -7.94 -6.51
C THR A 268 -6.50 -7.54 -6.93
N HIS A 269 -5.70 -7.08 -5.95
CA HIS A 269 -4.31 -6.67 -6.13
C HIS A 269 -3.36 -7.47 -5.23
N THR A 270 -2.36 -8.12 -5.81
CA THR A 270 -1.31 -8.84 -5.07
C THR A 270 -0.05 -7.99 -4.92
N VAL A 271 0.34 -7.72 -3.68
CA VAL A 271 1.49 -6.86 -3.32
C VAL A 271 2.86 -7.54 -3.58
N GLY A 272 2.86 -8.82 -3.94
CA GLY A 272 3.96 -9.78 -3.68
C GLY A 272 5.29 -9.64 -4.45
N SER A 273 6.31 -10.21 -3.81
CA SER A 273 7.55 -10.76 -4.40
C SER A 273 7.74 -12.21 -3.88
N GLU A 274 8.66 -13.00 -4.45
CA GLU A 274 8.87 -14.41 -4.05
C GLU A 274 9.04 -14.55 -2.53
N PRO A 275 8.40 -15.55 -1.89
CA PRO A 275 8.64 -15.83 -0.48
C PRO A 275 10.14 -15.96 -0.19
N ALA A 276 10.54 -15.57 1.02
CA ALA A 276 11.93 -15.76 1.45
C ALA A 276 12.37 -17.22 1.25
N ARG A 277 13.52 -17.41 0.60
CA ARG A 277 14.11 -18.73 0.43
C ARG A 277 14.55 -19.26 1.79
N TYR A 278 14.18 -20.51 2.06
CA TYR A 278 14.62 -21.19 3.27
C TYR A 278 16.13 -21.36 3.27
N VAL A 279 16.75 -20.92 4.38
CA VAL A 279 18.17 -21.14 4.68
C VAL A 279 18.25 -21.90 5.98
N ASN A 280 18.92 -23.06 5.98
CA ASN A 280 19.06 -23.87 7.19
C ASN A 280 20.07 -23.20 8.16
N PRO A 281 19.62 -22.65 9.30
CA PRO A 281 20.50 -21.95 10.24
C PRO A 281 21.46 -22.92 10.95
N ASP A 282 21.17 -24.21 11.02
CA ASP A 282 22.05 -25.19 11.65
C ASP A 282 23.35 -25.38 10.88
N GLN A 283 23.33 -25.12 9.57
CA GLN A 283 24.51 -25.21 8.72
C GLN A 283 25.43 -24.00 8.86
N LEU A 284 24.95 -22.90 9.44
CA LEU A 284 25.66 -21.63 9.49
C LEU A 284 26.36 -21.43 10.84
N GLU A 285 27.58 -20.90 10.80
CA GLU A 285 28.27 -20.40 12.01
C GLU A 285 27.88 -18.96 12.33
N ALA A 286 27.64 -18.15 11.30
CA ALA A 286 27.27 -16.74 11.40
C ALA A 286 26.48 -16.31 10.15
N MET A 287 25.67 -15.26 10.27
CA MET A 287 24.97 -14.65 9.14
C MET A 287 25.84 -13.57 8.49
N PRO A 288 25.91 -13.51 7.15
CA PRO A 288 26.56 -12.41 6.46
C PRO A 288 25.76 -11.12 6.67
N VAL A 289 26.47 -10.03 6.91
CA VAL A 289 25.86 -8.69 6.93
C VAL A 289 25.89 -8.15 5.52
N PHE A 290 24.77 -7.57 5.10
CA PHE A 290 24.66 -6.84 3.86
C PHE A 290 24.23 -5.41 4.16
N GLN A 291 24.84 -4.44 3.46
CA GLN A 291 24.52 -3.03 3.63
C GLN A 291 24.11 -2.43 2.30
N VAL A 292 23.09 -1.57 2.37
CA VAL A 292 22.69 -0.72 1.26
C VAL A 292 23.71 0.41 1.15
N GLN A 293 24.31 0.57 -0.03
CA GLN A 293 25.17 1.73 -0.31
C GLN A 293 24.30 2.93 -0.68
N PRO A 294 24.38 4.05 0.06
CA PRO A 294 23.68 5.27 -0.32
C PRO A 294 24.18 5.78 -1.67
N LEU A 295 23.28 6.39 -2.44
CA LEU A 295 23.62 7.12 -3.64
C LEU A 295 24.35 8.42 -3.28
N SER A 296 25.34 8.78 -4.09
CA SER A 296 25.80 10.17 -4.13
C SER A 296 24.72 11.06 -4.71
N LEU A 297 24.77 12.37 -4.43
CA LEU A 297 23.81 13.32 -5.02
C LEU A 297 23.81 13.27 -6.55
N ASP A 298 24.98 13.12 -7.17
CA ASP A 298 25.12 13.01 -8.62
C ASP A 298 24.51 11.70 -9.15
N ASP A 299 24.70 10.59 -8.44
CA ASP A 299 24.03 9.34 -8.77
C ASP A 299 22.52 9.49 -8.67
N ALA A 300 22.00 10.05 -7.57
CA ALA A 300 20.58 10.24 -7.39
C ALA A 300 19.97 11.18 -8.45
N ASN A 301 20.67 12.24 -8.85
CA ASN A 301 20.25 13.11 -9.96
C ASN A 301 20.16 12.35 -11.29
N ARG A 302 21.17 11.51 -11.56
CA ARG A 302 21.19 10.69 -12.77
C ARG A 302 20.05 9.66 -12.76
N GLU A 303 19.85 8.93 -11.65
CA GLU A 303 18.78 7.94 -11.54
C GLU A 303 17.40 8.60 -11.67
N TRP A 304 17.18 9.75 -11.03
CA TRP A 304 15.94 10.53 -11.17
C TRP A 304 15.66 10.94 -12.62
N SER A 305 16.68 11.40 -13.34
CA SER A 305 16.55 11.75 -14.76
C SER A 305 16.27 10.52 -15.64
N THR A 306 16.92 9.39 -15.35
CA THR A 306 16.68 8.12 -16.07
C THR A 306 15.25 7.66 -15.86
N LEU A 307 14.75 7.68 -14.62
CA LEU A 307 13.38 7.30 -14.29
C LEU A 307 12.35 8.21 -14.97
N GLY A 308 12.55 9.53 -14.95
CA GLY A 308 11.66 10.47 -15.65
C GLY A 308 11.62 10.21 -17.16
N ALA A 309 12.78 9.94 -17.79
CA ALA A 309 12.84 9.61 -19.21
C ALA A 309 12.19 8.25 -19.53
N ALA A 310 12.42 7.24 -18.68
CA ALA A 310 11.89 5.88 -18.85
C ALA A 310 10.35 5.84 -18.76
N THR A 311 9.78 6.67 -17.89
CA THR A 311 8.35 6.68 -17.56
C THR A 311 7.57 7.76 -18.32
N GLY A 312 8.25 8.61 -19.09
CA GLY A 312 7.64 9.77 -19.75
C GLY A 312 7.19 10.88 -18.78
N VAL A 313 7.41 10.73 -17.47
CA VAL A 313 7.08 11.74 -16.47
C VAL A 313 8.04 12.92 -16.60
N THR A 314 7.50 14.10 -16.88
CA THR A 314 8.30 15.32 -16.97
C THR A 314 8.76 15.74 -15.57
N VAL A 315 10.04 15.52 -15.28
CA VAL A 315 10.64 15.77 -13.95
C VAL A 315 11.30 17.15 -13.82
N THR A 316 10.72 18.18 -14.42
CA THR A 316 11.31 19.55 -14.40
C THR A 316 11.29 20.19 -13.01
N ASN A 317 10.31 19.83 -12.18
CA ASN A 317 10.21 20.20 -10.78
C ASN A 317 10.03 18.92 -9.96
N TYR A 318 10.74 18.83 -8.84
CA TYR A 318 10.51 17.78 -7.86
C TYR A 318 10.44 18.37 -6.47
N ILE A 319 9.56 17.81 -5.65
CA ILE A 319 9.45 18.19 -4.25
C ILE A 319 10.38 17.26 -3.49
N THR A 320 11.34 17.84 -2.76
CA THR A 320 12.07 17.10 -1.75
C THR A 320 11.28 17.12 -0.45
N GLU A 321 10.57 16.04 -0.18
CA GLU A 321 9.91 15.83 1.09
C GLU A 321 10.95 15.30 2.07
N SER A 322 11.27 16.09 3.10
CA SER A 322 11.88 15.54 4.32
C SER A 322 10.73 14.98 5.14
N THR A 323 10.54 13.66 5.13
CA THR A 323 9.57 13.04 6.03
C THR A 323 10.06 13.28 7.46
N PRO A 324 9.28 13.98 8.31
CA PRO A 324 9.54 13.97 9.74
C PRO A 324 9.63 12.52 10.19
N ILE A 325 10.54 12.25 11.12
CA ILE A 325 10.74 10.92 11.72
C ILE A 325 9.41 10.51 12.37
N ALA A 326 8.56 9.80 11.64
CA ALA A 326 7.43 9.10 12.23
C ALA A 326 8.05 7.89 12.95
N LEU A 327 7.87 7.85 14.26
CA LEU A 327 8.51 6.90 15.19
C LEU A 327 8.16 5.42 14.94
N HIS A 328 7.42 5.06 13.89
CA HIS A 328 6.85 3.72 13.73
C HIS A 328 6.87 3.23 12.28
N GLY A 329 7.61 2.13 12.04
CA GLY A 329 7.43 1.25 10.89
C GLY A 329 8.46 1.39 9.76
N ALA A 330 9.18 0.31 9.48
CA ALA A 330 10.15 0.21 8.39
C ALA A 330 9.47 0.07 7.01
N GLY A 331 8.98 1.18 6.45
CA GLY A 331 8.30 1.20 5.15
C GLY A 331 8.90 2.22 4.19
N ILE A 332 9.77 1.75 3.29
CA ILE A 332 10.40 2.45 2.13
C ILE A 332 11.26 3.68 2.45
N VAL A 333 10.87 4.54 3.37
CA VAL A 333 11.57 5.76 3.76
C VAL A 333 12.26 5.52 5.10
N GLN A 334 13.50 5.04 5.06
CA GLN A 334 14.31 5.02 6.28
C GLN A 334 14.61 6.46 6.72
N GLU A 335 14.35 6.73 8.00
CA GLU A 335 14.92 7.78 8.85
C GLU A 335 15.59 8.96 8.12
N GLY A 336 14.86 10.06 7.94
CA GLY A 336 15.44 11.31 7.45
C GLY A 336 15.88 11.29 5.97
N GLY A 337 15.41 10.31 5.19
CA GLY A 337 15.60 10.24 3.75
C GLY A 337 15.01 11.44 3.01
N ARG A 338 15.70 11.91 1.97
CA ARG A 338 15.17 12.92 1.04
C ARG A 338 14.35 12.19 -0.03
N ILE A 339 13.04 12.40 -0.05
CA ILE A 339 12.18 11.81 -1.09
C ILE A 339 11.98 12.81 -2.21
N ARG A 340 12.29 12.43 -3.44
CA ARG A 340 11.91 13.14 -4.66
C ARG A 340 10.56 12.65 -5.12
N SER A 341 9.69 13.57 -5.50
CA SER A 341 8.41 13.23 -6.08
C SER A 341 8.06 14.22 -7.19
N SER A 342 7.51 13.72 -8.29
CA SER A 342 6.85 14.55 -9.29
C SER A 342 5.69 15.33 -8.66
N GLU A 343 5.29 16.43 -9.29
CA GLU A 343 4.22 17.30 -8.76
C GLU A 343 2.90 16.55 -8.55
N ASP A 344 2.58 15.62 -9.46
CA ASP A 344 1.41 14.73 -9.43
C ASP A 344 1.62 13.43 -8.63
N GLY A 345 2.84 13.17 -8.16
CA GLY A 345 3.17 11.96 -7.42
C GLY A 345 3.24 10.68 -8.26
N GLN A 346 3.14 10.75 -9.59
CA GLN A 346 3.31 9.60 -10.48
C GLN A 346 4.65 8.91 -10.30
N LEU A 347 5.73 9.69 -10.16
CA LEU A 347 7.06 9.19 -9.89
C LEU A 347 7.52 9.65 -8.51
N ILE A 348 7.94 8.68 -7.69
CA ILE A 348 8.53 8.91 -6.37
C ILE A 348 9.86 8.16 -6.32
N MET A 349 10.89 8.79 -5.78
CA MET A 349 12.19 8.15 -5.56
C MET A 349 12.82 8.58 -4.23
N ASP A 350 13.36 7.62 -3.48
CA ASP A 350 14.26 7.86 -2.37
C ASP A 350 15.64 8.29 -2.89
N GLU A 351 16.05 9.52 -2.61
CA GLU A 351 17.32 10.08 -3.07
C GLU A 351 18.53 9.34 -2.51
N ASN A 352 18.43 8.82 -1.29
CA ASN A 352 19.55 8.16 -0.64
C ASN A 352 19.71 6.72 -1.12
N TYR A 353 18.61 6.03 -1.44
CA TYR A 353 18.67 4.59 -1.68
C TYR A 353 18.21 4.16 -3.08
N GLY A 354 17.75 5.10 -3.91
CA GLY A 354 17.29 4.82 -5.27
C GLY A 354 16.06 3.92 -5.34
N LEU A 355 15.30 3.80 -4.24
CA LEU A 355 13.99 3.16 -4.25
C LEU A 355 13.04 4.03 -5.06
N PHE A 356 12.28 3.45 -5.98
CA PHE A 356 11.36 4.20 -6.80
C PHE A 356 10.00 3.51 -6.91
N ASN A 357 8.99 4.32 -7.13
CA ASN A 357 7.63 3.90 -7.40
C ASN A 357 7.08 4.80 -8.52
N TYR A 358 6.76 4.19 -9.65
CA TYR A 358 6.06 4.79 -10.78
C TYR A 358 4.68 4.16 -10.91
N ALA A 359 3.65 5.01 -10.99
CA ALA A 359 2.29 4.61 -11.27
C ALA A 359 1.66 5.62 -12.24
N ASN A 360 1.35 5.17 -13.46
CA ASN A 360 0.62 5.95 -14.44
C ASN A 360 -0.79 6.21 -13.90
N ALA A 361 -1.09 7.46 -13.55
CA ALA A 361 -2.36 7.81 -12.92
C ALA A 361 -3.56 7.74 -13.88
N THR A 362 -3.32 7.59 -15.18
CA THR A 362 -4.36 7.47 -16.21
C THR A 362 -4.76 6.02 -16.42
N ASP A 363 -3.79 5.10 -16.42
CA ASP A 363 -4.00 3.72 -16.89
C ASP A 363 -3.94 2.71 -15.75
N LEU A 364 -2.93 2.77 -14.87
CA LEU A 364 -2.74 1.79 -13.80
C LEU A 364 -3.88 1.87 -12.78
N TRP A 365 -4.51 0.74 -12.50
CA TRP A 365 -5.64 0.61 -11.58
C TRP A 365 -6.83 1.52 -11.89
N THR A 366 -7.06 1.77 -13.19
CA THR A 366 -8.25 2.44 -13.69
C THR A 366 -9.04 1.51 -14.61
N VAL A 367 -10.34 1.76 -14.72
CA VAL A 367 -11.19 1.12 -15.71
C VAL A 367 -11.24 2.00 -16.95
N PRO A 368 -10.88 1.49 -18.14
CA PRO A 368 -11.01 2.25 -19.38
C PRO A 368 -12.46 2.72 -19.58
N GLU A 369 -12.67 4.01 -19.85
CA GLU A 369 -13.99 4.53 -20.20
C GLU A 369 -14.48 3.87 -21.49
N ALA A 370 -15.74 3.46 -21.56
CA ALA A 370 -16.31 2.72 -22.70
C ALA A 370 -16.18 3.44 -24.05
N GLY A 371 -15.92 4.76 -24.06
CA GLY A 371 -15.65 5.56 -25.27
C GLY A 371 -14.18 5.63 -25.71
N ALA A 372 -13.24 5.19 -24.87
CA ALA A 372 -11.80 5.15 -25.20
C ALA A 372 -11.40 3.89 -25.99
N ALA A 373 -12.31 2.92 -26.14
CA ALA A 373 -12.21 1.88 -27.15
C ALA A 373 -12.41 2.52 -28.55
N GLN A 374 -11.45 3.35 -28.98
CA GLN A 374 -11.33 3.77 -30.36
C GLN A 374 -11.24 2.53 -31.24
N GLU A 375 -11.73 2.63 -32.49
CA GLU A 375 -11.76 1.60 -33.54
C GLU A 375 -10.39 0.96 -33.89
N THR A 376 -9.32 1.31 -33.17
CA THR A 376 -8.01 0.66 -33.25
C THR A 376 -8.07 -0.73 -32.65
N ALA A 377 -7.70 -1.74 -33.46
CA ALA A 377 -7.50 -3.10 -32.98
C ALA A 377 -6.48 -3.11 -31.84
N MET A 378 -6.93 -3.41 -30.63
CA MET A 378 -6.08 -3.71 -29.48
C MET A 378 -5.54 -5.13 -29.63
N LEU A 379 -4.26 -5.31 -29.30
CA LEU A 379 -3.58 -6.59 -29.29
C LEU A 379 -3.37 -7.01 -27.85
N ALA A 380 -3.94 -8.16 -27.49
CA ALA A 380 -3.74 -8.75 -26.17
C ALA A 380 -2.27 -9.09 -25.94
N ILE A 381 -1.77 -8.81 -24.74
CA ILE A 381 -0.44 -9.19 -24.27
C ILE A 381 -0.59 -10.48 -23.46
N SER A 382 0.10 -11.54 -23.88
CA SER A 382 0.24 -12.76 -23.08
C SER A 382 1.19 -12.55 -21.90
N GLN A 383 1.15 -13.43 -20.89
CA GLN A 383 2.07 -13.37 -19.75
C GLN A 383 3.56 -13.43 -20.17
N GLU A 384 3.88 -14.26 -21.17
CA GLU A 384 5.26 -14.35 -21.70
C GLU A 384 5.68 -13.04 -22.38
N GLN A 385 4.79 -12.41 -23.15
CA GLN A 385 5.06 -11.08 -23.73
C GLN A 385 5.20 -10.02 -22.65
N ALA A 386 4.36 -10.05 -21.60
CA ALA A 386 4.47 -9.13 -20.48
C ALA A 386 5.84 -9.23 -19.81
N LYS A 387 6.31 -10.46 -19.55
CA LYS A 387 7.66 -10.71 -19.02
C LYS A 387 8.74 -10.12 -19.95
N GLN A 388 8.65 -10.36 -21.26
CA GLN A 388 9.63 -9.84 -22.22
C GLN A 388 9.65 -8.30 -22.26
N ILE A 389 8.47 -7.66 -22.20
CA ILE A 389 8.31 -6.21 -22.11
C ILE A 389 8.97 -5.68 -20.83
N ALA A 390 8.70 -6.30 -19.68
CA ALA A 390 9.28 -5.90 -18.40
C ALA A 390 10.81 -6.09 -18.37
N ASP A 391 11.32 -7.22 -18.87
CA ASP A 391 12.76 -7.49 -18.98
C ASP A 391 13.44 -6.41 -19.84
N GLN A 392 12.86 -6.08 -20.99
CA GLN A 392 13.38 -5.07 -21.90
C GLN A 392 13.31 -3.66 -21.30
N PHE A 393 12.18 -3.29 -20.69
CA PHE A 393 12.01 -2.02 -19.97
C PHE A 393 13.07 -1.83 -18.89
N LEU A 394 13.27 -2.86 -18.06
CA LEU A 394 14.24 -2.82 -16.99
C LEU A 394 15.68 -2.82 -17.52
N ALA A 395 15.99 -3.55 -18.58
CA ALA A 395 17.34 -3.59 -19.16
C ALA A 395 17.72 -2.27 -19.86
N ASP A 396 16.84 -1.72 -20.71
CA ASP A 396 17.10 -0.51 -21.49
C ASP A 396 17.30 0.72 -20.61
N ASN A 397 16.53 0.80 -19.52
CA ASN A 397 16.62 1.87 -18.54
C ASN A 397 17.61 1.55 -17.40
N ARG A 398 18.34 0.44 -17.53
CA ARG A 398 19.30 -0.10 -16.54
C ARG A 398 18.67 -0.43 -15.19
N LEU A 399 17.36 -0.44 -15.04
CA LEU A 399 16.59 -0.63 -13.80
C LEU A 399 16.66 -2.05 -13.23
N MET A 400 17.18 -3.03 -13.97
CA MET A 400 17.38 -4.40 -13.50
C MET A 400 18.64 -4.52 -12.61
N PRO A 401 18.52 -4.76 -11.30
CA PRO A 401 19.65 -5.07 -10.45
C PRO A 401 20.29 -6.41 -10.83
N GLY A 402 21.62 -6.51 -10.72
CA GLY A 402 22.33 -7.77 -11.00
C GLY A 402 22.00 -8.92 -10.04
N ASP A 403 21.35 -8.62 -8.92
CA ASP A 403 20.87 -9.58 -7.93
C ASP A 403 19.36 -9.89 -8.08
N ALA A 404 18.70 -9.34 -9.10
CA ALA A 404 17.31 -9.65 -9.39
C ALA A 404 17.17 -10.92 -10.23
N SER A 405 16.15 -11.71 -9.94
CA SER A 405 15.75 -12.88 -10.72
C SER A 405 14.24 -12.87 -10.91
N PHE A 406 13.79 -13.18 -12.12
CA PHE A 406 12.37 -13.36 -12.40
C PHE A 406 11.76 -14.41 -11.47
N PHE A 407 10.54 -14.12 -10.98
CA PHE A 407 9.76 -15.02 -10.16
C PHE A 407 8.52 -15.49 -10.90
N GLU A 408 7.58 -14.59 -11.18
CA GLU A 408 6.32 -14.92 -11.84
C GLU A 408 5.70 -13.73 -12.58
N VAL A 409 4.67 -14.03 -13.37
CA VAL A 409 3.74 -13.03 -13.92
C VAL A 409 2.37 -13.29 -13.29
N ALA A 410 1.96 -12.43 -12.36
CA ALA A 410 0.68 -12.55 -11.68
C ALA A 410 -0.38 -11.67 -12.38
N PRO A 411 -1.51 -12.23 -12.83
CA PRO A 411 -2.59 -11.43 -13.41
C PRO A 411 -3.32 -10.63 -12.33
N GLU A 412 -3.69 -9.39 -12.64
CA GLU A 412 -4.68 -8.63 -11.86
C GLU A 412 -6.00 -8.65 -12.60
N THR A 413 -7.07 -9.02 -11.91
CA THR A 413 -8.39 -9.16 -12.52
C THR A 413 -9.42 -8.28 -11.84
N LEU A 414 -10.31 -7.75 -12.68
CA LEU A 414 -11.55 -7.09 -12.31
C LEU A 414 -12.71 -8.02 -12.71
N SER A 415 -13.50 -8.41 -11.73
CA SER A 415 -14.52 -9.41 -11.88
C SER A 415 -15.88 -8.92 -11.41
N ALA A 416 -16.95 -9.49 -11.98
CA ALA A 416 -18.33 -9.24 -11.56
C ALA A 416 -18.96 -10.50 -10.99
N GLY A 417 -19.84 -10.33 -10.02
CA GLY A 417 -20.63 -11.38 -9.39
C GLY A 417 -22.06 -10.92 -9.21
N SER A 418 -22.91 -11.81 -8.71
CA SER A 418 -24.28 -11.47 -8.35
C SER A 418 -24.58 -11.86 -6.91
N ASN A 419 -25.27 -10.96 -6.20
CA ASN A 419 -25.74 -11.18 -4.84
C ASN A 419 -27.26 -11.54 -4.80
N ALA A 420 -27.89 -11.74 -5.97
CA ALA A 420 -29.33 -11.90 -6.15
C ALA A 420 -29.97 -12.94 -5.19
N SER A 421 -31.20 -12.67 -4.75
CA SER A 421 -31.93 -13.57 -3.85
C SER A 421 -32.08 -14.97 -4.46
N GLY A 422 -31.63 -15.99 -3.73
CA GLY A 422 -31.63 -17.39 -4.19
C GLY A 422 -30.28 -17.89 -4.74
N VAL A 423 -29.30 -16.99 -4.92
CA VAL A 423 -27.92 -17.36 -5.21
C VAL A 423 -27.23 -17.74 -3.88
N THR A 424 -26.87 -19.02 -3.73
CA THR A 424 -26.08 -19.52 -2.58
C THR A 424 -24.66 -18.97 -2.63
N ALA A 425 -23.92 -18.87 -1.51
CA ALA A 425 -22.52 -18.42 -1.53
C ALA A 425 -21.63 -19.18 -2.55
N ALA A 426 -21.93 -20.47 -2.76
CA ALA A 426 -21.29 -21.31 -3.77
C ALA A 426 -21.64 -20.94 -5.23
N SER A 427 -22.86 -20.42 -5.48
CA SER A 427 -23.28 -19.93 -6.81
C SER A 427 -23.05 -18.43 -7.01
N ALA A 428 -22.91 -17.65 -5.94
CA ALA A 428 -22.58 -16.22 -5.96
C ALA A 428 -21.08 -16.00 -6.19
N SER A 429 -20.28 -17.05 -6.00
CA SER A 429 -18.90 -17.12 -6.49
C SER A 429 -18.80 -17.43 -7.98
N ALA A 430 -19.91 -17.62 -8.71
CA ALA A 430 -19.86 -17.72 -10.17
C ALA A 430 -19.49 -16.35 -10.73
N VAL A 431 -18.24 -16.23 -11.16
CA VAL A 431 -17.73 -15.04 -11.84
C VAL A 431 -18.53 -14.86 -13.13
N LEU A 432 -19.32 -13.78 -13.20
CA LEU A 432 -20.14 -13.45 -14.37
C LEU A 432 -19.25 -12.99 -15.53
N THR A 433 -18.28 -12.15 -15.20
CA THR A 433 -17.27 -11.64 -16.12
C THR A 433 -15.96 -11.48 -15.36
N GLU A 434 -14.85 -11.81 -16.01
CA GLU A 434 -13.50 -11.52 -15.53
C GLU A 434 -12.76 -10.76 -16.63
N THR A 435 -12.19 -9.62 -16.28
CA THR A 435 -11.36 -8.82 -17.18
C THR A 435 -9.96 -8.74 -16.59
N LEU A 436 -8.96 -9.13 -17.38
CA LEU A 436 -7.57 -8.89 -17.03
C LEU A 436 -7.28 -7.39 -17.12
N MET A 437 -6.82 -6.79 -16.03
CA MET A 437 -6.53 -5.36 -15.93
C MET A 437 -5.06 -5.03 -16.08
N SER A 438 -4.18 -5.95 -15.70
CA SER A 438 -2.72 -5.80 -15.81
C SER A 438 -2.01 -7.14 -15.56
N HIS A 439 -0.78 -7.24 -16.05
CA HIS A 439 0.18 -8.29 -15.69
C HIS A 439 1.21 -7.71 -14.72
N GLN A 440 1.30 -8.28 -13.52
CA GLN A 440 2.36 -7.97 -12.58
C GLN A 440 3.56 -8.86 -12.85
N VAL A 441 4.60 -8.32 -13.49
CA VAL A 441 5.86 -9.04 -13.70
C VAL A 441 6.74 -8.83 -12.48
N ILE A 442 6.95 -9.89 -11.72
CA ILE A 442 7.56 -9.85 -10.40
C ILE A 442 8.97 -10.44 -10.46
N TYR A 443 9.91 -9.72 -9.86
CA TYR A 443 11.29 -10.13 -9.69
C TYR A 443 11.65 -10.14 -8.21
N SER A 444 12.37 -11.17 -7.82
CA SER A 444 12.93 -11.35 -6.49
C SER A 444 14.36 -10.88 -6.47
N ARG A 445 14.85 -10.48 -5.30
CA ARG A 445 16.26 -10.12 -5.13
C ARG A 445 16.97 -11.12 -4.25
N HIS A 446 18.11 -11.58 -4.73
CA HIS A 446 18.91 -12.64 -4.14
C HIS A 446 20.37 -12.25 -4.03
N VAL A 447 20.88 -12.14 -2.81
CA VAL A 447 22.30 -11.84 -2.58
C VAL A 447 23.06 -13.11 -2.24
N THR A 448 24.22 -13.30 -2.87
CA THR A 448 25.12 -14.40 -2.56
C THR A 448 26.24 -13.90 -1.65
N GLY A 449 26.36 -14.48 -0.46
CA GLY A 449 27.43 -14.21 0.50
C GLY A 449 28.33 -15.42 0.69
N THR A 450 29.60 -15.20 0.98
CA THR A 450 30.51 -16.27 1.42
C THR A 450 30.34 -16.46 2.93
N VAL A 451 29.90 -17.64 3.34
CA VAL A 451 29.55 -17.93 4.74
C VAL A 451 30.33 -19.11 5.30
N ALA A 452 30.74 -18.99 6.57
CA ALA A 452 31.33 -20.10 7.30
C ALA A 452 30.25 -21.13 7.66
N LEU A 453 30.50 -22.39 7.32
CA LEU A 453 29.57 -23.49 7.54
C LEU A 453 30.05 -24.36 8.70
N LYS A 454 29.13 -24.73 9.60
CA LYS A 454 29.47 -25.59 10.75
C LYS A 454 30.13 -26.88 10.27
N GLY A 455 31.29 -27.20 10.86
CA GLY A 455 32.02 -28.43 10.55
C GLY A 455 32.74 -28.42 9.21
N ARG A 456 32.88 -27.27 8.53
CA ARG A 456 33.69 -27.12 7.32
C ARG A 456 34.83 -26.14 7.54
N ALA A 457 36.03 -26.52 7.09
CA ALA A 457 37.22 -25.67 7.18
C ALA A 457 37.20 -24.48 6.21
N ALA A 458 36.40 -24.56 5.13
CA ALA A 458 36.30 -23.52 4.11
C ALA A 458 34.88 -22.95 4.07
N ALA A 459 34.78 -21.63 3.95
CA ALA A 459 33.53 -20.94 3.69
C ALA A 459 32.98 -21.31 2.30
N ALA A 460 31.66 -21.23 2.13
CA ALA A 460 30.98 -21.54 0.89
C ALA A 460 30.03 -20.41 0.49
N PRO A 461 29.76 -20.22 -0.83
CA PRO A 461 28.73 -19.29 -1.27
C PRO A 461 27.34 -19.80 -0.84
N MET A 462 26.51 -18.90 -0.34
CA MET A 462 25.12 -19.15 0.00
C MET A 462 24.26 -17.97 -0.46
N THR A 463 23.06 -18.27 -0.95
CA THR A 463 22.14 -17.26 -1.48
C THR A 463 21.03 -16.98 -0.49
N PHE A 464 20.74 -15.70 -0.28
CA PHE A 464 19.74 -15.20 0.66
C PHE A 464 18.74 -14.32 -0.08
N SER A 465 17.45 -14.44 0.24
CA SER A 465 16.44 -13.48 -0.22
C SER A 465 16.64 -12.14 0.48
N VAL A 466 16.58 -11.06 -0.29
CA VAL A 466 16.50 -9.71 0.26
C VAL A 466 15.06 -9.49 0.74
N MET A 467 14.89 -9.10 2.00
CA MET A 467 13.58 -8.84 2.61
C MET A 467 13.47 -7.37 3.04
N GLY A 468 12.23 -6.86 3.10
CA GLY A 468 11.95 -5.47 3.52
C GLY A 468 12.07 -4.45 2.40
N PRO A 469 12.25 -3.15 2.71
CA PRO A 469 12.31 -2.08 1.71
C PRO A 469 13.35 -2.34 0.60
N GLY A 470 12.91 -2.27 -0.66
CA GLY A 470 13.75 -2.51 -1.84
C GLY A 470 13.98 -3.98 -2.21
N SER A 471 13.30 -4.92 -1.54
CA SER A 471 13.22 -6.32 -1.98
C SER A 471 12.29 -6.51 -3.19
N LYS A 472 11.31 -5.63 -3.35
CA LYS A 472 10.34 -5.67 -4.44
C LYS A 472 10.94 -5.05 -5.70
N LEU A 473 10.88 -5.79 -6.80
CA LEU A 473 11.04 -5.26 -8.14
C LEU A 473 9.87 -5.80 -8.96
N LYS A 474 9.02 -4.90 -9.45
CA LYS A 474 7.77 -5.23 -10.11
C LYS A 474 7.52 -4.26 -11.24
N VAL A 475 7.07 -4.77 -12.39
CA VAL A 475 6.61 -3.96 -13.52
C VAL A 475 5.15 -4.33 -13.79
N TYR A 476 4.30 -3.32 -13.88
CA TYR A 476 2.92 -3.47 -14.29
C TYR A 476 2.86 -3.29 -15.79
N VAL A 477 2.41 -4.35 -16.48
CA VAL A 477 2.28 -4.36 -17.93
C VAL A 477 0.80 -4.39 -18.31
N ALA A 478 0.39 -3.49 -19.19
CA ALA A 478 -0.97 -3.42 -19.71
C ALA A 478 -1.41 -4.78 -20.29
N PRO A 479 -2.71 -5.13 -20.18
CA PRO A 479 -3.23 -6.40 -20.69
C PRO A 479 -3.31 -6.42 -22.22
N GLN A 480 -3.27 -5.25 -22.85
CA GLN A 480 -3.34 -5.06 -24.28
C GLN A 480 -2.72 -3.71 -24.67
N VAL A 481 -2.31 -3.60 -25.93
CA VAL A 481 -1.77 -2.36 -26.52
C VAL A 481 -2.34 -2.14 -27.92
N SER A 482 -2.25 -0.91 -28.41
CA SER A 482 -2.62 -0.54 -29.76
C SER A 482 -1.77 -1.31 -30.79
N ALA A 483 -2.39 -1.69 -31.91
CA ALA A 483 -1.66 -2.28 -33.04
C ALA A 483 -0.57 -1.36 -33.62
N ALA A 484 -0.60 -0.06 -33.31
CA ALA A 484 0.43 0.90 -33.69
C ALA A 484 1.66 0.75 -32.78
N ALA A 485 1.49 0.73 -31.46
CA ALA A 485 2.60 0.54 -30.53
C ALA A 485 3.29 -0.80 -30.71
N ALA A 486 2.54 -1.88 -30.98
CA ALA A 486 3.12 -3.20 -31.24
C ALA A 486 4.09 -3.25 -32.43
N ARG A 487 4.13 -2.25 -33.31
CA ARG A 487 5.05 -2.18 -34.47
C ARG A 487 6.39 -1.52 -34.16
N SER A 488 6.54 -0.88 -32.99
CA SER A 488 7.77 -0.21 -32.58
C SER A 488 8.13 -0.66 -31.16
N PRO A 489 9.32 -1.24 -30.92
CA PRO A 489 9.74 -1.61 -29.58
C PRO A 489 9.64 -0.46 -28.58
N GLN A 490 10.02 0.75 -28.98
CA GLN A 490 9.96 1.93 -28.11
C GLN A 490 8.52 2.33 -27.79
N ALA A 491 7.64 2.37 -28.78
CA ALA A 491 6.23 2.68 -28.55
C ALA A 491 5.54 1.59 -27.71
N LEU A 492 5.91 0.32 -27.90
CA LEU A 492 5.43 -0.79 -27.08
C LEU A 492 5.84 -0.60 -25.62
N LEU A 493 7.09 -0.27 -25.32
CA LEU A 493 7.53 -0.04 -23.95
C LEU A 493 6.83 1.18 -23.31
N GLN A 494 6.59 2.23 -24.08
CA GLN A 494 5.92 3.44 -23.59
C GLN A 494 4.43 3.22 -23.33
N GLU A 495 3.75 2.44 -24.16
CA GLU A 495 2.31 2.18 -24.01
C GLU A 495 2.02 1.01 -23.05
N ALA A 496 2.90 0.00 -23.00
CA ALA A 496 2.63 -1.21 -22.24
C ALA A 496 3.00 -1.12 -20.76
N VAL A 497 3.85 -0.18 -20.33
CA VAL A 497 4.31 -0.12 -18.93
C VAL A 497 3.51 0.92 -18.15
N ASP A 498 2.48 0.45 -17.43
CA ASP A 498 1.59 1.30 -16.64
C ASP A 498 2.16 1.66 -15.27
N GLY A 499 3.17 0.92 -14.81
CA GLY A 499 3.78 1.15 -13.51
C GLY A 499 5.06 0.35 -13.31
N ALA A 500 5.86 0.80 -12.37
CA ALA A 500 7.05 0.08 -11.95
C ALA A 500 7.39 0.44 -10.50
N VAL A 501 7.61 -0.57 -9.67
CA VAL A 501 8.11 -0.41 -8.31
C VAL A 501 9.43 -1.13 -8.22
N GLY A 502 10.45 -0.46 -7.68
CA GLY A 502 11.76 -1.07 -7.64
C GLY A 502 12.75 -0.23 -6.86
N GLY A 503 14.02 -0.54 -7.07
CA GLY A 503 15.06 0.33 -6.58
C GLY A 503 16.41 -0.31 -6.47
N TYR A 504 17.41 0.49 -6.79
CA TYR A 504 18.81 0.12 -6.74
C TYR A 504 19.38 0.27 -5.35
N ARG A 505 18.92 -0.54 -4.41
CA ARG A 505 19.75 -0.78 -3.24
C ARG A 505 20.96 -1.55 -3.73
N ARG A 506 22.08 -0.86 -4.00
CA ARG A 506 23.36 -1.51 -4.23
C ARG A 506 23.73 -2.19 -2.92
N VAL A 507 23.40 -3.47 -2.83
CA VAL A 507 23.68 -4.27 -1.66
C VAL A 507 25.12 -4.75 -1.80
N GLN A 508 25.92 -4.48 -0.78
CA GLN A 508 27.30 -4.96 -0.70
C GLN A 508 27.52 -5.62 0.65
N GLN A 509 28.32 -6.69 0.67
CA GLN A 509 28.82 -7.24 1.91
C GLN A 509 29.98 -6.35 2.37
N PRO A 510 29.82 -5.54 3.42
CA PRO A 510 30.90 -4.70 3.90
C PRO A 510 32.02 -5.58 4.45
N THR A 511 33.24 -5.06 4.38
CA THR A 511 34.41 -5.70 4.98
C THR A 511 34.77 -4.99 6.29
N ASP A 512 35.18 -5.78 7.28
CA ASP A 512 35.81 -5.28 8.49
C ASP A 512 37.07 -4.47 8.13
N ARG A 513 37.19 -3.24 8.65
CA ARG A 513 38.26 -2.31 8.26
C ARG A 513 39.65 -2.77 8.72
N ALA A 514 39.74 -3.57 9.79
CA ALA A 514 41.01 -4.02 10.34
C ALA A 514 41.54 -5.27 9.63
N THR A 515 40.65 -6.18 9.28
CA THR A 515 40.99 -7.51 8.75
C THR A 515 40.74 -7.65 7.25
N GLY A 516 39.91 -6.79 6.66
CA GLY A 516 39.41 -6.94 5.29
C GLY A 516 38.45 -8.11 5.11
N ALA A 517 38.12 -8.84 6.18
CA ALA A 517 37.20 -9.97 6.11
C ALA A 517 35.75 -9.48 5.94
N PRO A 518 34.88 -10.25 5.27
CA PRO A 518 33.46 -9.93 5.21
C PRO A 518 32.84 -9.83 6.60
N LEU A 519 31.98 -8.83 6.82
CA LEU A 519 31.30 -8.66 8.09
C LEU A 519 30.26 -9.77 8.29
N MET A 520 30.31 -10.38 9.47
CA MET A 520 29.43 -11.46 9.88
C MET A 520 28.84 -11.12 11.25
N VAL A 521 27.61 -11.55 11.51
CA VAL A 521 26.97 -11.47 12.83
C VAL A 521 26.70 -12.87 13.37
N PRO A 522 26.96 -13.13 14.67
CA PRO A 522 26.61 -14.41 15.28
C PRO A 522 25.12 -14.71 15.09
N ILE A 523 24.80 -15.97 14.78
CA ILE A 523 23.41 -16.42 14.83
C ILE A 523 23.01 -16.50 16.29
N LEU A 524 21.98 -15.72 16.64
CA LEU A 524 21.42 -15.80 17.98
C LEU A 524 20.76 -17.17 18.16
N PRO A 525 21.06 -17.90 19.25
CA PRO A 525 20.41 -19.17 19.55
C PRO A 525 18.88 -19.02 19.58
N PHE A 526 18.15 -19.99 19.02
CA PHE A 526 16.69 -19.89 18.93
C PHE A 526 16.02 -19.66 20.28
N ASP A 527 16.50 -20.23 21.38
CA ASP A 527 15.99 -19.98 22.73
C ASP A 527 16.12 -18.52 23.19
N LYS A 528 17.08 -17.76 22.63
CA LYS A 528 17.27 -16.33 22.88
C LYS A 528 16.38 -15.45 22.00
N VAL A 529 16.13 -15.90 20.77
CA VAL A 529 15.29 -15.16 19.81
C VAL A 529 13.82 -15.51 20.01
N LYS A 530 13.49 -16.72 20.46
CA LYS A 530 12.12 -17.20 20.66
C LYS A 530 11.27 -16.27 21.51
N PRO A 531 11.72 -15.75 22.67
CA PRO A 531 10.93 -14.76 23.40
C PRO A 531 10.63 -13.51 22.57
N MET A 532 11.59 -13.07 21.74
CA MET A 532 11.41 -11.93 20.84
C MET A 532 10.49 -12.28 19.67
N VAL A 533 10.59 -13.47 19.08
CA VAL A 533 9.72 -13.94 17.98
C VAL A 533 8.32 -14.18 18.49
N THR A 534 8.14 -14.84 19.63
CA THR A 534 6.82 -14.99 20.28
C THR A 534 6.24 -13.62 20.63
N TYR A 535 7.07 -12.65 21.03
CA TYR A 535 6.63 -11.28 21.28
C TYR A 535 6.31 -10.49 19.99
N LEU A 536 6.99 -10.78 18.87
CA LEU A 536 6.79 -10.12 17.57
C LEU A 536 5.76 -10.85 16.68
N ASN A 537 5.48 -12.12 16.97
CA ASN A 537 4.57 -13.01 16.24
C ASN A 537 3.42 -13.46 17.15
N GLN A 538 2.83 -12.51 17.87
CA GLN A 538 1.73 -12.81 18.79
C GLN A 538 0.50 -13.37 18.06
N ASP A 539 0.38 -13.10 16.76
CA ASP A 539 -0.69 -13.57 15.86
C ASP A 539 -0.47 -14.99 15.32
N GLY A 540 0.66 -15.64 15.61
CA GLY A 540 0.97 -16.96 15.06
C GLY A 540 1.06 -16.97 13.53
N GLN A 541 1.57 -15.89 12.92
CA GLN A 541 1.81 -15.82 11.49
C GLN A 541 2.79 -16.93 11.10
N PRO A 542 2.38 -17.88 10.25
CA PRO A 542 3.22 -19.01 9.87
C PRO A 542 4.50 -18.55 9.16
N GLU A 543 4.51 -17.38 8.53
CA GLU A 543 5.69 -16.79 7.91
C GLU A 543 6.76 -16.42 8.94
N LEU A 544 6.37 -15.86 10.09
CA LEU A 544 7.31 -15.53 11.17
C LEU A 544 7.78 -16.80 11.89
N GLU A 545 6.92 -17.81 12.07
CA GLU A 545 7.36 -19.12 12.58
C GLU A 545 8.37 -19.78 11.62
N ASN A 546 8.08 -19.78 10.32
CA ASN A 546 8.96 -20.33 9.28
C ASN A 546 10.27 -19.54 9.11
N MET A 547 10.29 -18.23 9.44
CA MET A 547 11.50 -17.41 9.39
C MET A 547 12.48 -17.71 10.53
N PHE A 548 11.99 -18.20 11.67
CA PHE A 548 12.83 -18.41 12.86
C PHE A 548 13.00 -19.88 13.27
N GLY A 549 12.23 -20.81 12.70
CA GLY A 549 12.45 -22.26 12.82
C GLY A 549 11.27 -23.01 13.39
#